data_AF-A0A3N2KDP1-F1
#
_entry.id   AF-A0A3N2KDP1-F1
#
_cell.length_a   1.000
_cell.length_b   1.000
_cell.length_c   1.000
_cell.angle_alpha   90.00
_cell.angle_beta   90.00
_cell.angle_gamma   90.00
#
_symmetry.space_group_name_H-M   'P 1'
#
loop_
_entity.id
_entity.type
_entity.pdbx_description
1 polymer ?
#
loop_
_entity_poly.entity_id
_entity_poly.type
_entity_poly.pdbx_seq_one_letter_code
_entity_poly.pdbx_strand_id
1 'polypeptide(L)'
;MADIKTIKTIKTSRGELRYYRDWEETEGSIVMLNPQTIERYKAIKEIHPDADSIGVFFAFSQKQFDENRQKLIDLGTLAPDAQIKYHPHISGLYGTDESIGKYLATYDERAKQIPKECDPQEVYFYEWNNHETMYSWDGDYEAIKIILEYFGMEAAMSITRIDACDLNKLIERDHPYIFRPQSEPTV
;
A
#
# COMPACT_ATOMS: atom_id res chain seq x y z
N MET A 1 19.16 -33.88 -8.80
CA MET A 1 19.78 -33.45 -7.52
C MET A 1 18.86 -32.36 -7.00
N ALA A 2 18.27 -32.51 -5.81
CA ALA A 2 17.48 -31.42 -5.23
C ALA A 2 18.44 -30.27 -4.94
N ASP A 3 18.23 -29.11 -5.56
CA ASP A 3 19.08 -27.95 -5.33
C ASP A 3 18.95 -27.55 -3.86
N ILE A 4 20.08 -27.42 -3.16
CA ILE A 4 20.08 -27.03 -1.76
C ILE A 4 19.59 -25.58 -1.71
N LYS A 5 18.34 -25.37 -1.26
CA LYS A 5 17.77 -24.06 -0.97
C LYS A 5 18.77 -23.28 -0.09
N THR A 6 19.42 -22.28 -0.67
CA THR A 6 20.46 -21.50 0.01
C THR A 6 19.79 -20.51 0.96
N ILE A 7 19.66 -20.91 2.22
CA ILE A 7 19.05 -20.08 3.27
C ILE A 7 20.02 -18.95 3.62
N LYS A 8 19.53 -17.72 3.49
CA LYS A 8 20.18 -16.48 3.91
C LYS A 8 19.62 -16.03 5.25
N THR A 9 20.43 -15.27 5.98
CA THR A 9 20.09 -14.73 7.29
C THR A 9 20.43 -13.25 7.33
N ILE A 10 19.51 -12.42 7.81
CA ILE A 10 19.69 -10.98 7.99
C ILE A 10 19.18 -10.54 9.37
N LYS A 11 19.75 -9.44 9.89
CA LYS A 11 19.27 -8.81 11.12
C LYS A 11 18.29 -7.71 10.76
N THR A 12 17.17 -7.68 11.46
CA THR A 12 16.07 -6.73 11.29
C THR A 12 15.86 -5.97 12.60
N SER A 13 14.96 -4.99 12.61
CA SER A 13 14.59 -4.27 13.84
C SER A 13 13.86 -5.16 14.86
N ARG A 14 13.36 -6.33 14.41
CA ARG A 14 12.58 -7.29 15.21
C ARG A 14 13.31 -8.60 15.49
N GLY A 15 14.58 -8.70 15.10
CA GLY A 15 15.42 -9.86 15.34
C GLY A 15 15.95 -10.46 14.04
N GLU A 16 16.25 -11.75 14.07
CA GLU A 16 16.82 -12.45 12.93
C GLU A 16 15.73 -12.91 11.96
N LEU A 17 15.89 -12.60 10.68
CA LEU A 17 15.06 -13.11 9.60
C LEU A 17 15.87 -14.04 8.70
N ARG A 18 15.35 -15.24 8.48
CA ARG A 18 15.88 -16.24 7.57
C ARG A 18 14.98 -16.36 6.36
N TYR A 19 15.57 -16.43 5.18
CA TYR A 19 14.82 -16.49 3.94
C TYR A 19 15.61 -17.20 2.83
N TYR A 20 14.92 -17.60 1.76
CA TYR A 20 15.54 -18.08 0.53
C TYR A 20 14.66 -17.70 -0.68
N ARG A 21 15.21 -17.82 -1.90
CA ARG A 21 14.41 -17.69 -3.13
C ARG A 21 13.97 -19.05 -3.63
N ASP A 22 12.70 -19.19 -3.94
CA ASP A 22 12.10 -20.46 -4.33
C ASP A 22 11.71 -20.44 -5.82
N TRP A 23 12.67 -20.85 -6.66
CA TRP A 23 12.50 -21.00 -8.10
C TRP A 23 11.78 -22.29 -8.51
N GLU A 24 11.66 -23.26 -7.61
CA GLU A 24 11.08 -24.57 -7.94
C GLU A 24 9.55 -24.55 -7.81
N GLU A 25 9.02 -23.94 -6.75
CA GLU A 25 7.59 -24.01 -6.43
C GLU A 25 6.86 -22.68 -6.65
N THR A 26 7.57 -21.56 -6.53
CA THR A 26 6.97 -20.21 -6.57
C THR A 26 7.73 -19.27 -7.50
N GLU A 27 8.42 -19.87 -8.47
CA GLU A 27 9.06 -19.21 -9.61
C GLU A 27 9.87 -17.95 -9.24
N GLY A 28 10.62 -18.02 -8.13
CA GLY A 28 11.55 -16.98 -7.69
C GLY A 28 11.05 -16.14 -6.54
N SER A 29 9.87 -16.42 -5.97
CA SER A 29 9.38 -15.73 -4.77
C SER A 29 10.34 -15.87 -3.59
N ILE A 30 10.30 -14.88 -2.70
CA ILE A 30 11.04 -14.86 -1.45
C ILE A 30 10.23 -15.60 -0.38
N VAL A 31 10.79 -16.69 0.15
CA VAL A 31 10.18 -17.44 1.26
C VAL A 31 10.84 -17.01 2.56
N MET A 32 10.07 -16.35 3.43
CA MET A 32 10.47 -16.00 4.79
C MET A 32 10.18 -17.18 5.72
N LEU A 33 11.20 -17.67 6.44
CA LEU A 33 11.09 -18.86 7.28
C LEU A 33 10.60 -18.57 8.70
N ASN A 34 10.83 -17.36 9.19
CA ASN A 34 10.52 -16.95 10.56
C ASN A 34 10.15 -15.46 10.67
N PRO A 35 9.24 -14.93 9.81
CA PRO A 35 8.82 -13.54 9.90
C PRO A 35 8.14 -13.27 11.25
N GLN A 36 8.37 -12.10 11.82
CA GLN A 36 7.88 -11.70 13.15
C GLN A 36 6.67 -10.76 13.06
N THR A 37 6.56 -9.97 12.00
CA THR A 37 5.59 -8.88 11.87
C THR A 37 4.67 -9.00 10.67
N ILE A 38 4.93 -9.91 9.74
CA ILE A 38 4.19 -9.94 8.47
C ILE A 38 2.68 -10.16 8.63
N GLU A 39 2.26 -10.99 9.58
CA GLU A 39 0.83 -11.21 9.85
C GLU A 39 0.16 -9.93 10.39
N ARG A 40 0.91 -9.12 11.16
CA ARG A 40 0.41 -7.81 11.61
C ARG A 40 0.30 -6.84 10.44
N TYR A 41 1.27 -6.82 9.53
CA TYR A 41 1.21 -6.01 8.32
C TYR A 41 -0.03 -6.34 7.47
N LYS A 42 -0.28 -7.62 7.21
CA LYS A 42 -1.50 -8.09 6.51
C LYS A 42 -2.76 -7.65 7.23
N ALA A 43 -2.84 -7.86 8.55
CA ALA A 43 -3.99 -7.45 9.34
C ALA A 43 -4.26 -5.93 9.28
N ILE A 44 -3.20 -5.11 9.26
CA ILE A 44 -3.35 -3.66 9.05
C ILE A 44 -3.88 -3.37 7.65
N LYS A 45 -3.39 -4.04 6.61
CA LYS A 45 -3.81 -3.84 5.21
C LYS A 45 -5.27 -4.22 4.95
N GLU A 46 -5.83 -5.14 5.74
CA GLU A 46 -7.25 -5.53 5.72
C GLU A 46 -8.19 -4.54 6.43
N ILE A 47 -7.66 -3.50 7.09
CA ILE A 47 -8.50 -2.44 7.67
C ILE A 47 -8.97 -1.55 6.52
N HIS A 48 -10.27 -1.58 6.25
CA HIS A 48 -10.92 -0.74 5.25
C HIS A 48 -12.01 0.13 5.89
N PRO A 49 -12.08 1.44 5.56
CA PRO A 49 -13.24 2.26 5.92
C PRO A 49 -14.52 1.68 5.32
N ASP A 50 -15.61 1.72 6.10
CA ASP A 50 -16.95 1.48 5.57
C ASP A 50 -17.39 2.71 4.77
N ALA A 51 -17.40 2.54 3.45
CA ALA A 51 -17.75 3.58 2.47
C ALA A 51 -19.14 4.16 2.71
N ASP A 52 -20.14 3.30 3.00
CA ASP A 52 -21.51 3.72 3.20
C ASP A 52 -21.64 4.59 4.45
N SER A 53 -20.97 4.18 5.54
CA SER A 53 -20.98 4.90 6.82
C SER A 53 -20.35 6.30 6.73
N ILE A 54 -19.40 6.48 5.83
CA ILE A 54 -18.67 7.75 5.64
C ILE A 54 -19.38 8.67 4.64
N GLY A 55 -20.29 8.12 3.81
CA GLY A 55 -20.97 8.89 2.78
C GLY A 55 -20.17 9.01 1.48
N VAL A 56 -19.42 7.96 1.12
CA VAL A 56 -18.76 7.82 -0.19
C VAL A 56 -19.27 6.57 -0.89
N PHE A 57 -19.18 6.56 -2.22
CA PHE A 57 -19.57 5.39 -3.02
C PHE A 57 -18.74 5.29 -4.29
N PHE A 58 -18.81 4.11 -4.92
CA PHE A 58 -18.11 3.84 -6.17
C PHE A 58 -19.10 3.65 -7.32
N ALA A 59 -18.84 4.27 -8.47
CA ALA A 59 -19.66 4.10 -9.66
C ALA A 59 -18.82 4.15 -10.94
N PHE A 60 -19.14 3.25 -11.88
CA PHE A 60 -18.51 3.15 -13.20
C PHE A 60 -19.53 3.26 -14.33
N SER A 61 -20.78 3.60 -13.99
CA SER A 61 -21.88 3.85 -14.90
C SER A 61 -22.87 4.82 -14.25
N GLN A 62 -23.69 5.49 -15.08
CA GLN A 62 -24.72 6.40 -14.57
C GLN A 62 -25.72 5.67 -13.66
N LYS A 63 -26.13 4.46 -14.03
CA LYS A 63 -27.04 3.64 -13.23
C LYS A 63 -26.49 3.39 -11.81
N GLN A 64 -25.23 2.96 -11.71
CA GLN A 64 -24.58 2.76 -10.41
C GLN A 64 -24.48 4.06 -9.62
N PHE A 65 -24.21 5.18 -10.29
CA PHE A 65 -24.15 6.48 -9.63
C PHE A 65 -25.49 6.84 -8.99
N ASP A 66 -26.59 6.72 -9.73
CA ASP A 66 -27.93 7.07 -9.25
C ASP A 66 -28.38 6.13 -8.11
N GLU A 67 -28.18 4.81 -8.27
CA GLU A 67 -28.55 3.79 -7.27
C GLU A 67 -27.75 3.95 -5.98
N ASN A 68 -26.42 4.12 -6.07
CA ASN A 68 -25.57 4.24 -4.90
C ASN A 68 -25.77 5.57 -4.18
N ARG A 69 -25.98 6.67 -4.93
CA ARG A 69 -26.34 7.97 -4.32
C ARG A 69 -27.65 7.87 -3.55
N GLN A 70 -28.68 7.25 -4.13
CA GLN A 70 -29.98 7.09 -3.47
C GLN A 70 -29.84 6.23 -2.20
N LYS A 71 -29.08 5.14 -2.25
CA LYS A 71 -28.79 4.30 -1.09
C LYS A 71 -28.20 5.10 0.07
N LEU A 72 -27.22 5.98 -0.17
CA LEU A 72 -26.61 6.79 0.90
C LEU A 72 -27.57 7.84 1.47
N ILE A 73 -28.47 8.36 0.64
CA ILE A 73 -29.56 9.24 1.10
C ILE A 73 -30.51 8.48 2.02
N ASP A 74 -30.91 7.27 1.63
CA ASP A 74 -31.81 6.41 2.42
C ASP A 74 -31.16 6.01 3.75
N LEU A 75 -29.84 5.82 3.79
CA LEU A 75 -29.06 5.57 5.01
C LEU A 75 -28.83 6.83 5.87
N GLY A 76 -29.13 8.02 5.34
CA GLY A 76 -28.90 9.30 6.02
C GLY A 76 -27.44 9.72 6.12
N THR A 77 -26.52 9.04 5.43
CA THR A 77 -25.08 9.39 5.38
C THR A 77 -24.76 10.39 4.28
N LEU A 78 -25.74 10.70 3.43
CA LEU A 78 -25.66 11.76 2.43
C LEU A 78 -26.95 12.59 2.40
N ALA A 79 -26.82 13.92 2.36
CA ALA A 79 -27.99 14.79 2.21
C ALA A 79 -28.57 14.73 0.77
N PRO A 80 -29.90 14.81 0.59
CA PRO A 80 -30.52 14.79 -0.75
C PRO A 80 -30.03 15.87 -1.70
N ASP A 81 -29.61 17.02 -1.18
CA ASP A 81 -29.09 18.19 -1.88
C ASP A 81 -27.55 18.29 -1.83
N ALA A 82 -26.86 17.28 -1.29
CA ALA A 82 -25.41 17.27 -1.21
C ALA A 82 -24.75 17.39 -2.58
N GLN A 83 -23.73 18.26 -2.65
CA GLN A 83 -22.90 18.42 -3.84
C GLN A 83 -21.89 17.26 -3.92
N ILE A 84 -22.19 16.29 -4.79
CA ILE A 84 -21.32 15.15 -5.06
C ILE A 84 -20.25 15.53 -6.09
N LYS A 85 -19.02 15.08 -5.83
CA LYS A 85 -17.87 15.22 -6.70
C LYS A 85 -17.22 13.87 -6.96
N TYR A 86 -16.57 13.79 -8.12
CA TYR A 86 -15.66 12.72 -8.48
C TYR A 86 -14.27 13.00 -7.92
N HIS A 87 -13.60 11.99 -7.36
CA HIS A 87 -12.19 12.13 -6.96
C HIS A 87 -11.25 11.86 -8.16
N PRO A 88 -10.41 12.81 -8.58
CA PRO A 88 -9.66 12.71 -9.84
C PRO A 88 -8.65 11.56 -9.89
N HIS A 89 -8.15 11.10 -8.74
CA HIS A 89 -7.08 10.10 -8.67
C HIS A 89 -7.54 8.72 -8.20
N ILE A 90 -8.82 8.55 -7.82
CA ILE A 90 -9.35 7.25 -7.39
C ILE A 90 -10.53 6.93 -8.27
N SER A 91 -10.31 5.98 -9.18
CA SER A 91 -11.27 5.61 -10.21
C SER A 91 -12.60 5.19 -9.58
N GLY A 92 -13.66 5.83 -10.06
CA GLY A 92 -15.03 5.59 -9.63
C GLY A 92 -15.41 6.14 -8.26
N LEU A 93 -14.53 6.80 -7.49
CA LEU A 93 -14.87 7.34 -6.16
C LEU A 93 -15.69 8.63 -6.26
N TYR A 94 -16.84 8.65 -5.59
CA TYR A 94 -17.73 9.80 -5.46
C TYR A 94 -18.08 10.08 -4.00
N GLY A 95 -18.28 11.35 -3.69
CA GLY A 95 -18.69 11.82 -2.37
C GLY A 95 -18.69 13.35 -2.29
N THR A 96 -18.91 13.88 -1.10
CA THR A 96 -18.63 15.29 -0.81
C THR A 96 -17.14 15.46 -0.54
N ASP A 97 -16.61 16.70 -0.59
CA ASP A 97 -15.21 16.94 -0.21
C ASP A 97 -14.91 16.42 1.21
N GLU A 98 -15.86 16.60 2.13
CA GLU A 98 -15.73 16.15 3.51
C GLU A 98 -15.71 14.62 3.63
N SER A 99 -16.64 13.92 2.97
CA SER A 99 -16.71 12.45 3.05
C SER A 99 -15.54 11.78 2.35
N ILE A 100 -15.10 12.30 1.21
CA ILE A 100 -13.86 11.84 0.54
C ILE A 100 -12.66 12.07 1.45
N GLY A 101 -12.54 13.26 2.06
CA GLY A 101 -11.46 13.56 3.01
C GLY A 101 -11.41 12.57 4.19
N LYS A 102 -12.56 12.27 4.80
CA LYS A 102 -12.65 11.26 5.88
C LYS A 102 -12.28 9.85 5.42
N TYR A 103 -12.71 9.47 4.21
CA TYR A 103 -12.39 8.17 3.62
C TYR A 103 -10.88 7.99 3.43
N LEU A 104 -10.20 9.00 2.86
CA LEU A 104 -8.75 8.98 2.66
C LEU A 104 -7.98 9.01 3.98
N ALA A 105 -8.41 9.86 4.91
CA ALA A 105 -7.79 9.96 6.23
C ALA A 105 -7.78 8.62 6.99
N THR A 106 -8.79 7.77 6.77
CA THR A 106 -8.81 6.42 7.39
C THR A 106 -7.66 5.55 6.89
N TYR A 107 -7.34 5.62 5.59
CA TYR A 107 -6.19 4.93 5.02
C TYR A 107 -4.86 5.52 5.48
N ASP A 108 -4.79 6.85 5.65
CA ASP A 108 -3.59 7.52 6.17
C ASP A 108 -3.33 7.12 7.64
N GLU A 109 -4.36 7.10 8.48
CA GLU A 109 -4.24 6.66 9.88
C GLU A 109 -3.86 5.18 9.99
N ARG A 110 -4.37 4.34 9.09
CA ARG A 110 -3.95 2.94 8.96
C ARG A 110 -2.47 2.84 8.59
N ALA A 111 -2.01 3.62 7.62
CA ALA A 111 -0.61 3.62 7.18
C ALA A 111 0.35 4.03 8.31
N LYS A 112 -0.05 4.95 9.20
CA LYS A 112 0.74 5.36 10.37
C LYS A 112 1.01 4.24 11.39
N GLN A 113 0.27 3.14 11.36
CA GLN A 113 0.51 1.98 12.23
C GLN A 113 1.68 1.12 11.72
N ILE A 114 1.87 1.06 10.40
CA ILE A 114 2.84 0.18 9.74
C ILE A 114 4.27 0.41 10.28
N PRO A 115 4.84 1.64 10.27
CA PRO A 115 6.21 1.84 10.77
C PRO A 115 6.38 1.60 12.28
N LYS A 116 5.30 1.63 13.05
CA LYS A 116 5.35 1.40 14.51
C LYS A 116 5.38 -0.09 14.85
N GLU A 117 4.72 -0.90 14.02
CA GLU A 117 4.38 -2.28 14.36
C GLU A 117 5.03 -3.32 13.43
N CYS A 118 5.50 -2.90 12.25
CA CYS A 118 6.06 -3.79 11.24
C CYS A 118 7.56 -3.55 11.06
N ASP A 119 8.25 -4.56 10.53
CA ASP A 119 9.65 -4.45 10.12
C ASP A 119 9.75 -4.12 8.62
N PRO A 120 10.54 -3.10 8.21
CA PRO A 120 10.64 -2.71 6.80
C PRO A 120 11.20 -3.80 5.90
N GLN A 121 12.06 -4.70 6.40
CA GLN A 121 12.62 -5.79 5.60
C GLN A 121 11.58 -6.85 5.29
N GLU A 122 10.73 -7.18 6.26
CA GLU A 122 9.64 -8.14 6.07
C GLU A 122 8.56 -7.58 5.13
N VAL A 123 8.19 -6.30 5.31
CA VAL A 123 7.25 -5.61 4.41
C VAL A 123 7.82 -5.58 2.99
N TYR A 124 9.12 -5.31 2.84
CA TYR A 124 9.76 -5.28 1.53
C TYR A 124 9.68 -6.64 0.83
N PHE A 125 10.04 -7.73 1.50
CA PHE A 125 9.94 -9.07 0.91
C PHE A 125 8.51 -9.47 0.57
N TYR A 126 7.55 -9.07 1.40
CA TYR A 126 6.14 -9.31 1.09
C TYR A 126 5.68 -8.54 -0.13
N GLU A 127 5.95 -7.24 -0.21
CA GLU A 127 5.52 -6.42 -1.34
C GLU A 127 6.29 -6.74 -2.62
N TRP A 128 7.56 -7.15 -2.50
CA TRP A 128 8.34 -7.70 -3.62
C TRP A 128 7.63 -8.89 -4.25
N ASN A 129 7.13 -9.84 -3.44
CA ASN A 129 6.35 -10.97 -3.94
C ASN A 129 4.96 -10.54 -4.46
N ASN A 130 4.26 -9.67 -3.73
CA ASN A 130 2.90 -9.21 -4.05
C ASN A 130 2.84 -8.43 -5.38
N HIS A 131 3.90 -7.71 -5.70
CA HIS A 131 4.07 -7.01 -6.98
C HIS A 131 4.75 -7.86 -8.05
N GLU A 132 4.88 -9.17 -7.83
CA GLU A 132 5.47 -10.12 -8.79
C GLU A 132 6.84 -9.65 -9.31
N THR A 133 7.65 -9.09 -8.41
CA THR A 133 8.89 -8.39 -8.78
C THR A 133 9.91 -9.29 -9.47
N MET A 134 9.89 -10.60 -9.21
CA MET A 134 10.69 -11.61 -9.93
C MET A 134 10.54 -11.54 -11.46
N TYR A 135 9.43 -10.99 -11.95
CA TYR A 135 9.11 -10.84 -13.38
C TYR A 135 9.14 -9.39 -13.87
N SER A 136 9.33 -8.44 -12.96
CA SER A 136 9.32 -7.02 -13.28
C SER A 136 10.59 -6.63 -14.04
N TRP A 137 10.40 -5.90 -15.14
CA TRP A 137 11.49 -5.30 -15.91
C TRP A 137 12.08 -4.06 -15.21
N ASP A 138 11.31 -3.45 -14.31
CA ASP A 138 11.70 -2.27 -13.55
C ASP A 138 12.35 -2.63 -12.21
N GLY A 139 12.66 -3.92 -11.99
CA GLY A 139 13.17 -4.42 -10.72
C GLY A 139 12.16 -4.22 -9.59
N ASP A 140 12.66 -4.01 -8.36
CA ASP A 140 11.87 -3.82 -7.15
C ASP A 140 11.18 -2.47 -6.97
N TYR A 141 10.96 -1.74 -8.07
CA TYR A 141 10.43 -0.38 -8.08
C TYR A 141 9.18 -0.20 -7.20
N GLU A 142 8.14 -1.03 -7.36
CA GLU A 142 6.90 -0.88 -6.58
C GLU A 142 7.11 -1.24 -5.10
N ALA A 143 7.89 -2.29 -4.83
CA ALA A 143 8.18 -2.72 -3.46
C ALA A 143 8.97 -1.66 -2.69
N ILE A 144 10.03 -1.10 -3.28
CA ILE A 144 10.85 -0.08 -2.62
C ILE A 144 10.08 1.25 -2.43
N LYS A 145 9.19 1.58 -3.36
CA LYS A 145 8.31 2.76 -3.23
C LYS A 145 7.42 2.65 -1.99
N ILE A 146 6.85 1.48 -1.71
CA ILE A 146 6.06 1.25 -0.49
C ILE A 146 6.91 1.42 0.77
N ILE A 147 8.17 0.97 0.74
CA ILE A 147 9.09 1.19 1.88
C ILE A 147 9.40 2.66 2.08
N LEU A 148 9.63 3.42 1.00
CA LEU A 148 9.80 4.86 1.07
C LEU A 148 8.58 5.56 1.67
N GLU A 149 7.38 5.18 1.25
CA GLU A 149 6.12 5.77 1.72
C GLU A 149 5.86 5.50 3.21
N TYR A 150 6.10 4.26 3.69
CA TYR A 150 5.79 3.91 5.08
C TYR A 150 6.92 4.18 6.07
N PHE A 151 8.18 3.98 5.67
CA PHE A 151 9.33 3.98 6.57
C PHE A 151 10.37 5.05 6.24
N GLY A 152 10.28 5.69 5.08
CA GLY A 152 11.18 6.75 4.65
C GLY A 152 12.50 6.26 4.05
N MET A 153 13.33 7.23 3.64
CA MET A 153 14.58 7.01 2.90
C MET A 153 15.60 6.17 3.67
N GLU A 154 15.78 6.45 4.96
CA GLU A 154 16.76 5.75 5.79
C GLU A 154 16.49 4.24 5.83
N ALA A 155 15.23 3.86 6.05
CA ALA A 155 14.82 2.46 6.01
C ALA A 155 15.03 1.86 4.62
N ALA A 156 14.59 2.53 3.56
CA ALA A 156 14.75 2.08 2.18
C ALA A 156 16.22 1.83 1.77
N MET A 157 17.15 2.62 2.29
CA MET A 157 18.59 2.45 2.06
C MET A 157 19.22 1.35 2.92
N SER A 158 18.62 1.01 4.07
CA SER A 158 19.18 0.06 5.03
C SER A 158 18.78 -1.40 4.80
N ILE A 159 17.66 -1.64 4.13
CA ILE A 159 17.15 -2.99 3.86
C ILE A 159 17.99 -3.71 2.79
N THR A 160 17.98 -5.04 2.86
CA THR A 160 18.51 -5.92 1.81
C THR A 160 17.50 -5.99 0.67
N ARG A 161 17.87 -5.39 -0.46
CA ARG A 161 17.07 -5.35 -1.69
C ARG A 161 17.44 -6.50 -2.63
N ILE A 162 16.46 -6.98 -3.39
CA ILE A 162 16.59 -8.00 -4.44
C ILE A 162 16.16 -7.36 -5.77
N ASP A 163 16.95 -7.55 -6.81
CA ASP A 163 16.66 -7.03 -8.15
C ASP A 163 16.42 -5.50 -8.13
N ALA A 164 17.33 -4.80 -7.44
CA ALA A 164 17.17 -3.40 -7.07
C ALA A 164 17.12 -2.46 -8.28
N CYS A 165 16.06 -1.66 -8.37
CA CYS A 165 16.00 -0.52 -9.28
C CYS A 165 16.92 0.62 -8.81
N ASP A 166 17.25 1.53 -9.73
CA ASP A 166 17.98 2.76 -9.42
C ASP A 166 17.11 3.70 -8.57
N LEU A 167 17.46 3.85 -7.30
CA LEU A 167 16.70 4.65 -6.34
C LEU A 167 16.72 6.14 -6.68
N ASN A 168 17.82 6.65 -7.27
CA ASN A 168 17.91 8.06 -7.65
C ASN A 168 16.95 8.37 -8.78
N LYS A 169 16.83 7.48 -9.77
CA LYS A 169 15.85 7.62 -10.86
C LYS A 169 14.41 7.55 -10.35
N LEU A 170 14.13 6.67 -9.38
CA LEU A 170 12.82 6.61 -8.74
C LEU A 170 12.49 7.93 -8.04
N ILE A 171 13.44 8.46 -7.26
CA ILE A 171 13.27 9.75 -6.60
C ILE A 171 13.03 10.83 -7.67
N GLU A 172 13.88 10.98 -8.68
CA GLU A 172 13.69 12.00 -9.71
C GLU A 172 12.32 11.92 -10.42
N ARG A 173 11.82 10.71 -10.67
CA ARG A 173 10.52 10.47 -11.31
C ARG A 173 9.34 10.80 -10.39
N ASP A 174 9.42 10.37 -9.13
CA ASP A 174 8.26 10.29 -8.24
C ASP A 174 8.36 11.20 -7.00
N HIS A 175 9.48 11.90 -6.79
CA HIS A 175 9.69 12.89 -5.73
C HIS A 175 8.58 13.95 -5.63
N PRO A 176 7.94 14.45 -6.71
CA PRO A 176 6.82 15.37 -6.57
C PRO A 176 5.54 14.73 -6.00
N TYR A 177 5.47 13.40 -5.84
CA TYR A 177 4.31 12.67 -5.33
C TYR A 177 4.59 11.91 -4.03
N ILE A 178 5.80 11.34 -3.84
CA ILE A 178 6.20 10.59 -2.64
C ILE A 178 6.51 11.52 -1.46
N PHE A 179 7.06 12.71 -1.70
CA PHE A 179 7.50 13.64 -0.66
C PHE A 179 6.61 14.89 -0.49
N ARG A 180 5.40 14.92 -1.06
CA ARG A 180 4.47 15.99 -0.73
C ARG A 180 4.00 15.82 0.71
N PRO A 181 4.16 16.82 1.59
CA PRO A 181 3.33 16.88 2.77
C PRO A 181 1.88 16.89 2.28
N GLN A 182 1.07 15.90 2.68
CA GLN A 182 -0.38 15.95 2.47
C GLN A 182 -1.00 17.00 3.40
N SER A 183 -0.64 18.26 3.24
CA SER A 183 -1.25 19.38 3.93
C SER A 183 -0.73 20.71 3.37
N GLU A 184 -1.14 21.08 2.16
CA GLU A 184 -1.48 22.48 1.91
C GLU A 184 -2.78 22.52 1.12
N PRO A 185 -3.87 23.06 1.70
CA PRO A 185 -5.06 23.36 0.92
C PRO A 185 -4.67 24.41 -0.11
N THR A 186 -4.84 24.07 -1.40
CA THR A 186 -4.79 25.06 -2.47
C THR A 186 -5.79 26.16 -2.16
N VAL A 187 -5.27 27.36 -1.93
CA VAL A 187 -6.02 28.63 -1.78
C VAL A 187 -6.80 28.94 -3.05
#